data_AF-A0A933DVC1-F1
#
_entry.id   AF-A0A933DVC1-F1
#
_cell.length_a   1.000
_cell.length_b   1.000
_cell.length_c   1.000
_cell.angle_alpha   90.00
_cell.angle_beta   90.00
_cell.angle_gamma   90.00
#
_symmetry.space_group_name_H-M   'P 1'
#
loop_
_entity.id
_entity.type
_entity.pdbx_description
1 polymer ?
#
loop_
_entity_poly.entity_id
_entity_poly.type
_entity_poly.pdbx_seq_one_letter_code
_entity_poly.pdbx_strand_id
1 'polypeptide(L)' 'MKKLVCDRCGKELTGKDDIEMALEGQSAWATAARARGAEPRGIFPCENFIRCDGEMQLLK' A
#
# COMPACT_ATOMS: atom_id res chain seq x y z
N MET A 1 -14.66 -8.49 4.97
CA MET A 1 -14.01 -8.33 3.65
C MET A 1 -12.80 -7.46 3.89
N LYS A 2 -11.57 -7.90 3.52
CA LYS A 2 -10.38 -7.05 3.71
C LYS A 2 -10.53 -5.82 2.82
N LYS A 3 -10.16 -4.64 3.30
CA LYS A 3 -10.05 -3.43 2.48
C LYS A 3 -8.70 -2.76 2.74
N LEU A 4 -8.15 -2.12 1.71
CA LEU A 4 -6.98 -1.27 1.88
C LEU A 4 -7.37 0.19 1.84
N VAL A 5 -6.79 1.01 2.71
CA VAL A 5 -7.02 2.46 2.69
C VAL A 5 -5.69 3.19 2.77
N CYS A 6 -5.51 4.19 1.91
CA CYS A 6 -4.33 5.03 1.95
C CYS A 6 -4.27 5.85 3.24
N ASP A 7 -3.12 5.86 3.89
CA ASP A 7 -2.85 6.64 5.12
C ASP A 7 -2.90 8.16 4.94
N ARG A 8 -2.83 8.67 3.69
CA ARG A 8 -2.81 10.11 3.40
C ARG A 8 -4.08 10.61 2.71
N CYS A 9 -4.45 10.01 1.58
CA CYS A 9 -5.58 10.51 0.78
C CYS A 9 -6.91 9.81 1.06
N GLY A 10 -6.90 8.76 1.90
CA GLY A 10 -8.11 7.99 2.21
C GLY A 10 -8.66 7.16 1.07
N LYS A 11 -7.95 7.06 -0.08
CA LYS A 11 -8.37 6.21 -1.20
C LYS A 11 -8.53 4.77 -0.72
N GLU A 12 -9.70 4.19 -1.00
CA GLU A 12 -9.98 2.79 -0.70
C GLU A 12 -9.68 1.90 -1.90
N LEU A 13 -9.07 0.75 -1.64
CA LEU A 13 -8.96 -0.37 -2.57
C LEU A 13 -9.90 -1.46 -2.07
N THR A 14 -10.92 -1.73 -2.87
CA THR A 14 -11.99 -2.67 -2.54
C THR A 14 -12.05 -3.87 -3.50
N GLY A 15 -11.35 -3.79 -4.63
CA GLY A 15 -11.23 -4.89 -5.58
C GLY A 15 -10.46 -6.05 -4.98
N LYS A 16 -11.02 -7.26 -5.03
CA LYS A 16 -10.38 -8.44 -4.44
C LYS A 16 -9.00 -8.70 -5.07
N ASP A 17 -8.93 -8.69 -6.39
CA ASP A 17 -7.71 -8.96 -7.15
C ASP A 17 -6.65 -7.88 -6.87
N ASP A 18 -7.06 -6.61 -6.76
CA ASP A 18 -6.17 -5.51 -6.43
C ASP A 18 -5.58 -5.65 -5.01
N ILE A 19 -6.41 -6.10 -4.06
CA ILE A 19 -5.99 -6.37 -2.67
C ILE A 19 -5.03 -7.56 -2.63
N GLU A 20 -5.32 -8.64 -3.36
CA GLU A 20 -4.44 -9.82 -3.43
C GLU A 20 -3.09 -9.45 -4.03
N MET A 21 -3.07 -8.72 -5.14
CA MET A 21 -1.84 -8.22 -5.76
C MET A 21 -1.04 -7.32 -4.82
N ALA A 22 -1.70 -6.41 -4.08
CA ALA A 22 -1.03 -5.55 -3.10
C ALA A 22 -0.43 -6.34 -1.92
N LEU A 23 -1.09 -7.42 -1.50
CA LEU A 23 -0.60 -8.30 -0.43
C LEU A 23 0.60 -9.13 -0.91
N GLU A 24 0.55 -9.67 -2.13
CA GLU A 24 1.67 -10.42 -2.73
C GLU A 24 2.91 -9.52 -2.92
N GLY A 25 2.70 -8.26 -3.31
CA GLY A 25 3.77 -7.27 -3.49
C GLY A 25 4.36 -6.69 -2.21
N GLN A 26 3.81 -7.02 -1.02
CA GLN A 26 4.20 -6.40 0.25
C GLN A 26 5.69 -6.54 0.56
N SER A 27 6.23 -7.74 0.37
CA SER A 27 7.62 -8.05 0.70
C SER A 27 8.60 -7.29 -0.20
N ALA A 28 8.27 -7.19 -1.49
CA ALA A 28 9.04 -6.43 -2.47
C ALA A 28 9.02 -4.93 -2.14
N TRP A 29 7.86 -4.38 -1.77
CA TRP A 29 7.74 -2.99 -1.32
C TRP A 29 8.58 -2.71 -0.08
N ALA A 30 8.43 -3.52 0.96
CA ALA A 30 9.18 -3.35 2.21
C ALA A 30 10.70 -3.40 1.99
N THR A 31 11.16 -4.30 1.12
CA THR A 31 12.58 -4.41 0.75
C THR A 31 13.06 -3.14 0.03
N ALA A 32 12.28 -2.65 -0.94
CA ALA A 32 12.62 -1.44 -1.69
C ALA A 32 12.64 -0.17 -0.83
N ALA A 33 11.70 -0.03 0.11
CA ALA A 33 11.68 1.08 1.06
C ALA A 33 12.94 1.09 1.94
N ARG A 34 13.29 -0.06 2.52
CA ARG A 34 14.47 -0.19 3.38
C ARG A 34 15.78 0.03 2.65
N ALA A 35 15.90 -0.46 1.42
CA ALA A 35 17.06 -0.19 0.57
C ALA A 35 17.28 1.30 0.31
N ARG A 36 16.24 2.13 0.45
CA ARG A 36 16.29 3.60 0.34
C ARG A 36 16.37 4.32 1.70
N GLY A 37 16.56 3.57 2.79
CA GLY A 37 16.69 4.13 4.14
C GLY A 37 15.37 4.54 4.79
N ALA A 38 14.23 4.05 4.30
CA ALA A 38 12.91 4.31 4.88
C ALA A 38 12.27 3.02 5.40
N GLU A 39 11.51 3.10 6.49
CA GLU A 39 10.62 2.01 6.90
C GLU A 39 9.25 2.16 6.20
N PRO A 40 8.70 1.09 5.60
CA PRO A 40 7.38 1.13 4.99
C PRO A 40 6.33 1.41 6.07
N ARG A 41 5.42 2.34 5.79
CA ARG A 41 4.28 2.60 6.67
C ARG A 41 3.19 1.59 6.43
N GLY A 42 3.02 1.13 5.19
CA GLY A 42 1.93 0.27 4.76
C GLY A 42 2.38 -0.92 3.93
N ILE A 43 1.42 -1.50 3.21
CA ILE A 43 1.61 -2.73 2.45
C ILE A 43 2.23 -2.45 1.08
N PHE A 44 1.80 -1.37 0.42
CA PHE A 44 2.28 -0.94 -0.89
C PHE A 44 1.98 0.57 -1.09
N PRO A 45 2.64 1.26 -2.04
CA PRO A 45 2.35 2.67 -2.36
C PRO A 45 0.88 2.92 -2.72
N CYS A 46 0.37 4.13 -2.48
CA CYS A 46 -0.96 4.50 -2.93
C CYS A 46 -1.08 4.36 -4.46
N GLU A 47 -2.18 3.79 -4.97
CA GLU A 47 -2.43 3.75 -6.43
C GLU A 47 -2.46 5.14 -7.08
N ASN A 48 -2.80 6.17 -6.32
CA ASN A 48 -2.74 7.55 -6.78
C ASN A 48 -1.32 8.13 -6.64
N PHE A 49 -0.26 7.32 -6.82
CA PHE A 49 1.13 7.67 -6.52
C PHE A 49 1.61 8.95 -7.21
N ILE A 50 1.00 9.32 -8.34
CA ILE A 50 1.28 10.56 -9.08
C ILE A 50 0.92 11.81 -8.24
N ARG A 51 -0.10 11.73 -7.39
CA ARG A 51 -0.63 12.85 -6.59
C ARG A 51 -0.63 12.57 -5.08
N CYS A 52 -0.13 11.42 -4.66
CA CYS A 52 -0.17 10.97 -3.28
C CYS A 52 1.07 10.12 -3.00
N ASP A 53 1.88 10.52 -2.04
CA ASP A 53 3.02 9.77 -1.51
C ASP A 53 2.63 8.91 -0.29
N GLY A 54 1.34 8.60 -0.15
CA GLY A 54 0.82 7.73 0.89
C GLY A 54 1.06 6.25 0.59
N GLU A 55 0.75 5.42 1.57
CA GLU A 55 0.83 3.97 1.49
C GLU A 55 -0.51 3.35 1.90
N MET A 56 -0.85 2.24 1.26
CA MET A 56 -2.06 1.50 1.53
C MET A 56 -1.91 0.71 2.82
N GLN A 57 -2.93 0.74 3.69
CA GLN A 57 -2.98 0.06 4.98
C GLN A 57 -4.08 -0.99 5.00
N LEU A 58 -3.83 -2.13 5.66
CA LEU A 58 -4.89 -3.11 5.89
C LEU A 58 -5.81 -2.61 7.00
N LEU A 59 -7.06 -2.31 6.67
CA LEU A 59 -8.10 -2.16 7.68
C LEU A 59 -8.74 -3.51 7.94
N LYS A 60 -8.64 -3.95 9.19
CA LYS A 60 -9.30 -5.16 9.71
C LYS A 60 -10.78 -4.92 9.93
#